data_AF-A0A1S4ATB3-F1
#
_entry.id   AF-A0A1S4ATB3-F1
#
_cell.length_a   1.000
_cell.length_b   1.000
_cell.length_c   1.000
_cell.angle_alpha   90.00
_cell.angle_beta   90.00
_cell.angle_gamma   90.00
#
_symmetry.space_group_name_H-M   'P 1'
#
loop_
_entity.id
_entity.type
_entity.pdbx_description
1 polymer ?
#
loop_
_entity_poly.entity_id
_entity_poly.type
_entity_poly.pdbx_seq_one_letter_code
_entity_poly.pdbx_strand_id
1 'polypeptide(L)'
;MEIDQDVEELIIMGYSDLIIRKAQGEWETRDIKLIPYRQHVEDLSKQFKSVEFRYIPPFHNELADALATLSSMLPYPGNFHIDLLEIQIRERNGYYNTVEAELNVQPWYHDIKRFLKTKEHPEQANGDQKRTIRRLASGFF
;
A
#
# COMPACT_ATOMS: atom_id res chain seq x y z
N MET A 1 26.13 -12.25 9.48
CA MET A 1 26.37 -11.45 8.27
C MET A 1 26.87 -10.11 8.78
N GLU A 2 28.19 -9.99 8.89
CA GLU A 2 28.86 -8.78 9.36
C GLU A 2 28.92 -7.82 8.16
N ILE A 3 28.21 -6.70 8.25
CA ILE A 3 28.30 -5.65 7.24
C ILE A 3 29.56 -4.86 7.61
N ASP A 4 30.72 -5.40 7.23
CA ASP A 4 32.01 -4.71 7.33
C ASP A 4 32.13 -3.75 6.14
N GLN A 5 31.38 -2.66 6.22
CA GLN A 5 31.53 -1.52 5.33
C GLN A 5 31.47 -0.29 6.23
N ASP A 6 32.44 0.62 6.11
CA ASP A 6 32.50 1.94 6.77
C ASP A 6 31.33 2.86 6.34
N VAL A 7 30.11 2.33 6.28
CA VAL A 7 28.89 3.02 5.94
C VAL A 7 28.37 3.67 7.22
N GLU A 8 28.55 4.97 7.29
CA GLU A 8 28.12 5.74 8.46
C GLU A 8 26.64 6.17 8.35
N GLU A 9 26.13 6.31 7.14
CA GLU A 9 24.78 6.81 6.84
C GLU A 9 24.05 5.86 5.89
N LEU A 10 22.80 5.51 6.23
CA LEU A 10 22.00 4.57 5.47
C LEU A 10 20.66 5.19 5.06
N ILE A 11 20.32 5.11 3.77
CA ILE A 11 18.99 5.47 3.26
C ILE A 11 18.28 4.19 2.81
N ILE A 12 17.22 3.83 3.53
CA ILE A 12 16.38 2.67 3.25
C ILE A 12 15.18 3.13 2.43
N MET A 13 15.09 2.62 1.20
CA MET A 13 13.98 2.92 0.29
C MET A 13 13.08 1.69 0.14
N GLY A 14 11.78 1.90 0.15
CA GLY A 14 10.81 0.82 -0.06
C GLY A 14 9.47 1.32 -0.58
N TYR A 15 8.75 0.44 -1.28
CA TYR A 15 7.42 0.74 -1.84
C TYR A 15 6.26 0.42 -0.89
N SER A 16 6.52 -0.25 0.24
CA SER A 16 5.49 -0.54 1.22
C SER A 16 5.37 0.64 2.20
N ASP A 17 4.40 1.51 1.96
CA ASP A 17 4.08 2.65 2.85
C ASP A 17 3.87 2.18 4.30
N LEU A 18 3.19 1.04 4.49
CA LEU A 18 2.98 0.43 5.81
C LEU A 18 4.31 0.13 6.53
N ILE A 19 5.27 -0.50 5.84
CA ILE A 19 6.54 -0.89 6.45
C ILE A 19 7.42 0.33 6.70
N ILE A 20 7.45 1.28 5.76
CA ILE A 20 8.20 2.54 5.90
C ILE A 20 7.70 3.33 7.12
N ARG A 21 6.38 3.53 7.26
CA ARG A 21 5.81 4.26 8.41
C ARG A 21 6.05 3.57 9.74
N LYS A 22 6.03 2.23 9.77
CA LYS A 22 6.37 1.47 10.97
C LYS A 22 7.84 1.62 11.35
N ALA A 23 8.73 1.58 10.37
CA ALA A 23 10.17 1.74 10.59
C ALA A 23 10.53 3.17 11.03
N GLN A 24 9.81 4.19 10.54
CA GLN A 24 9.92 5.58 11.00
C GLN A 24 9.37 5.80 12.41
N GLY A 25 8.67 4.82 12.99
CA GLY A 25 8.00 4.95 14.28
C GLY A 25 6.70 5.76 14.24
N GLU A 26 6.22 6.13 13.05
CA GLU A 26 4.92 6.82 12.90
C GLU A 26 3.76 5.90 13.28
N TRP A 27 3.89 4.60 12.94
CA TRP A 27 2.83 3.61 13.10
C TRP A 27 3.29 2.42 13.95
N GLU A 28 2.43 1.96 14.86
CA GLU A 28 2.69 0.77 15.67
C GLU A 28 2.18 -0.52 15.00
N THR A 29 2.81 -1.65 15.30
CA THR A 29 2.35 -2.98 14.90
C THR A 29 1.77 -3.74 16.08
N ARG A 30 0.53 -4.22 15.96
CA ARG A 30 -0.10 -5.12 16.94
C ARG A 30 0.05 -6.60 16.59
N ASP A 31 0.57 -6.88 15.40
CA ASP A 31 0.84 -8.24 14.95
C ASP A 31 2.05 -8.79 15.71
N ILE A 32 1.81 -9.82 16.53
CA ILE A 32 2.80 -10.50 17.34
C ILE A 32 3.94 -11.05 16.49
N LYS A 33 3.67 -11.45 15.23
CA LYS A 33 4.69 -11.96 14.32
C LYS A 33 5.64 -10.88 13.82
N LEU A 34 5.20 -9.61 13.81
CA LEU A 34 6.00 -8.47 13.31
C LEU A 34 6.75 -7.71 14.41
N ILE A 35 6.38 -7.88 15.69
CA ILE A 35 7.07 -7.25 16.82
C ILE A 35 8.58 -7.60 16.85
N PRO A 36 9.01 -8.86 16.67
CA PRO A 36 10.44 -9.20 16.69
C PRO A 36 11.23 -8.50 15.59
N TYR A 37 10.63 -8.35 14.40
CA TYR A 37 11.29 -7.68 13.26
C TYR A 37 11.46 -6.19 13.49
N ARG A 38 10.48 -5.53 14.10
CA ARG A 38 10.61 -4.12 14.47
C ARG A 38 11.79 -3.91 15.42
N GLN A 39 11.86 -4.71 16.48
CA GLN A 39 12.97 -4.65 17.44
C GLN A 39 14.31 -4.85 16.73
N HIS A 40 14.37 -5.80 15.81
CA HIS A 40 15.60 -6.08 15.07
C HIS A 40 16.02 -4.92 14.16
N VAL A 41 15.07 -4.29 13.45
CA VAL A 41 15.34 -3.09 12.63
C VAL A 41 15.83 -1.94 13.51
N GLU A 42 15.24 -1.73 14.68
CA GLU A 42 15.69 -0.71 15.64
C GLU A 42 17.13 -0.97 16.12
N ASP A 43 17.46 -2.22 16.44
CA ASP A 43 18.80 -2.58 16.91
C ASP A 43 19.87 -2.50 15.81
N LEU A 44 19.53 -2.88 14.57
CA LEU A 44 20.39 -2.66 13.40
C LEU A 44 20.59 -1.17 13.12
N SER A 45 19.54 -0.36 13.27
CA SER A 45 19.63 1.09 12.99
C SER A 45 20.61 1.81 13.91
N LYS A 46 20.81 1.32 15.14
CA LYS A 46 21.78 1.86 16.11
C LYS A 46 23.25 1.66 15.68
N GLN A 47 23.51 0.80 14.70
CA GLN A 47 24.86 0.54 14.20
C GLN A 47 25.35 1.63 13.25
N PHE A 48 24.44 2.47 12.75
CA PHE A 48 24.75 3.56 11.82
C PHE A 48 24.67 4.91 12.54
N LYS A 49 25.41 5.92 12.07
CA LYS A 49 25.30 7.30 12.59
C LYS A 49 23.96 7.92 12.22
N SER A 50 23.45 7.63 11.02
CA SER A 50 22.12 8.04 10.59
C SER A 50 21.45 6.96 9.74
N VAL A 51 20.13 6.81 9.93
CA VAL A 51 19.29 5.97 9.09
C VAL A 51 18.06 6.77 8.70
N GLU A 52 17.77 6.83 7.41
CA GLU A 52 16.57 7.46 6.87
C GLU A 52 15.72 6.44 6.13
N PHE A 53 14.41 6.44 6.39
CA PHE A 53 13.46 5.60 5.68
C PHE A 53 12.65 6.46 4.70
N ARG A 54 12.62 6.07 3.42
CA ARG A 54 11.90 6.78 2.36
C ARG A 54 10.94 5.85 1.63
N TYR A 55 9.71 6.31 1.49
CA TYR A 55 8.76 5.72 0.56
C TYR A 55 9.15 6.08 -0.88
N ILE A 56 9.18 5.09 -1.75
CA ILE A 56 9.36 5.28 -3.19
C ILE A 56 8.21 4.61 -3.96
N PRO A 57 7.74 5.19 -5.07
CA PRO A 57 6.80 4.52 -5.96
C PRO A 57 7.30 3.13 -6.40
N PRO A 58 6.41 2.13 -6.62
CA PRO A 58 6.81 0.77 -6.95
C PRO A 58 7.75 0.64 -8.16
N PHE A 59 7.57 1.48 -9.19
CA PHE A 59 8.43 1.48 -10.37
C PHE A 59 9.89 1.89 -10.09
N HIS A 60 10.16 2.50 -8.94
CA HIS A 60 11.52 2.81 -8.49
C HIS A 60 12.14 1.69 -7.63
N ASN A 61 11.36 0.66 -7.24
CA ASN A 61 11.84 -0.48 -6.47
C ASN A 61 12.05 -1.76 -7.31
N GLU A 62 12.00 -1.64 -8.64
CA GLU A 62 12.00 -2.77 -9.58
C GLU A 62 13.16 -3.75 -9.34
N LEU A 63 14.35 -3.25 -9.03
CA LEU A 63 15.52 -4.11 -8.74
C LEU A 63 15.30 -4.98 -7.51
N ALA A 64 14.82 -4.40 -6.40
CA ALA A 64 14.57 -5.16 -5.19
C ALA A 64 13.40 -6.13 -5.35
N ASP A 65 12.37 -5.76 -6.13
CA ASP A 65 11.25 -6.65 -6.44
C ASP A 65 11.67 -7.82 -7.35
N ALA A 66 12.52 -7.55 -8.35
CA ALA A 66 13.10 -8.59 -9.20
C ALA A 66 13.94 -9.57 -8.37
N LEU A 67 14.77 -9.06 -7.45
CA LEU A 67 15.56 -9.90 -6.55
C LEU A 67 14.68 -10.73 -5.61
N ALA A 68 13.63 -10.14 -5.02
CA ALA A 68 12.69 -10.87 -4.17
C ALA A 68 11.95 -11.97 -4.95
N THR A 69 11.58 -11.69 -6.20
CA THR A 69 10.94 -12.65 -7.10
C THR A 69 11.88 -13.78 -7.49
N LEU A 70 13.13 -13.48 -7.85
CA LEU A 70 14.13 -14.50 -8.15
C LEU A 70 14.44 -15.37 -6.92
N SER A 71 14.53 -14.75 -5.74
CA SER A 71 14.75 -15.45 -4.47
C SER A 71 13.61 -16.40 -4.13
N SER A 72 12.35 -16.01 -4.37
CA SER A 72 11.18 -16.86 -4.11
C SER A 72 11.07 -18.05 -5.08
N MET A 73 11.68 -17.95 -6.26
CA MET A 73 11.76 -19.05 -7.23
C MET A 73 12.85 -20.06 -6.92
N LEU A 74 13.83 -19.72 -6.08
CA LEU A 74 14.91 -20.64 -5.72
C LEU A 74 14.40 -21.73 -4.76
N PRO A 75 14.59 -23.02 -5.08
CA PRO A 75 14.24 -24.10 -4.18
C PRO A 75 15.12 -24.03 -2.93
N TYR A 76 14.50 -23.96 -1.75
CA TYR A 76 15.24 -23.98 -0.49
C TYR A 76 15.81 -25.39 -0.26
N PRO A 77 17.13 -25.57 -0.09
CA PRO A 77 17.77 -26.90 -0.05
C PRO A 77 17.57 -27.68 1.26
N GLY A 78 16.77 -27.17 2.20
CA GLY A 78 16.41 -27.86 3.44
C GLY A 78 14.94 -28.27 3.47
N ASN A 79 14.62 -29.41 4.07
CA ASN A 79 13.24 -29.84 4.39
C ASN A 79 12.53 -28.91 5.41
N PHE A 80 12.99 -27.67 5.58
CA PHE A 80 12.35 -26.70 6.44
C PHE A 80 11.19 -26.09 5.67
N HIS A 81 9.98 -26.37 6.15
CA HIS A 81 8.80 -25.64 5.75
C HIS A 81 8.98 -24.20 6.23
N ILE A 82 9.30 -23.29 5.31
CA ILE A 82 9.20 -21.86 5.60
C ILE A 82 7.71 -21.58 5.66
N ASP A 83 7.17 -21.44 6.87
CA ASP A 83 5.85 -20.87 7.05
C ASP A 83 5.89 -19.47 6.46
N LEU A 84 5.45 -19.36 5.21
CA LEU A 84 5.34 -18.07 4.55
C LEU A 84 4.51 -17.20 5.49
N LEU A 85 5.04 -16.03 5.85
CA LEU A 85 4.25 -15.06 6.60
C LEU A 85 3.13 -14.60 5.68
N GLU A 86 2.01 -15.31 5.73
CA GLU A 86 0.79 -14.96 5.02
C GLU A 86 0.27 -13.70 5.70
N ILE A 87 0.73 -12.56 5.21
CA ILE A 87 0.12 -11.28 5.52
C ILE A 87 -1.23 -11.33 4.82
N GLN A 88 -2.25 -11.80 5.54
CA GLN A 88 -3.62 -11.62 5.12
C GLN A 88 -3.87 -10.13 5.06
N ILE A 89 -3.79 -9.57 3.85
CA ILE A 89 -4.41 -8.29 3.56
C ILE A 89 -5.89 -8.56 3.78
N ARG A 90 -6.40 -8.23 4.98
CA ARG A 90 -7.83 -8.12 5.17
C ARG A 90 -8.29 -7.04 4.19
N GLU A 91 -8.93 -7.46 3.11
CA GLU A 91 -9.77 -6.61 2.26
C GLU A 91 -10.88 -5.90 3.04
N ARG A 92 -10.98 -6.12 4.35
CA ARG A 92 -11.61 -5.17 5.25
C ARG A 92 -10.72 -3.93 5.40
N ASN A 93 -10.52 -3.23 4.28
CA ASN A 93 -10.43 -1.80 4.32
C ASN A 93 -11.59 -1.31 5.20
N GLY A 94 -11.30 -0.45 6.18
CA GLY A 94 -12.34 0.41 6.71
C GLY A 94 -12.93 1.16 5.52
N TYR A 95 -14.14 0.77 5.11
CA TYR A 95 -14.85 1.28 3.94
C TYR A 95 -14.11 1.13 2.59
N TYR A 96 -13.97 -0.10 2.07
CA TYR A 96 -14.19 -0.29 0.64
C TYR A 96 -15.48 -1.08 0.50
N ASN A 97 -16.52 -0.44 -0.02
CA ASN A 97 -17.65 -1.17 -0.57
C ASN A 97 -17.10 -1.96 -1.76
N THR A 98 -16.82 -3.25 -1.56
CA THR A 98 -16.79 -4.21 -2.65
C THR A 98 -18.21 -4.23 -3.21
N VAL A 99 -18.47 -3.35 -4.18
CA VAL A 99 -19.65 -3.50 -5.04
C VAL A 99 -19.28 -4.66 -5.94
N GLU A 100 -19.82 -5.84 -5.63
CA GLU A 100 -19.89 -6.93 -6.59
C GLU A 100 -20.39 -6.32 -7.89
N ALA A 101 -19.51 -6.29 -8.91
CA ALA A 101 -19.86 -5.78 -10.21
C ALA A 101 -20.85 -6.79 -10.82
N GLU A 102 -22.13 -6.62 -10.49
CA GLU A 102 -23.20 -7.04 -11.36
C GLU A 102 -22.88 -6.49 -12.76
N LEU A 103 -22.92 -7.39 -13.75
CA LEU A 103 -22.41 -7.21 -15.12
C LEU A 103 -23.01 -6.03 -15.91
N ASN A 104 -23.83 -5.18 -15.29
CA ASN A 104 -24.46 -4.00 -15.91
C ASN A 104 -24.49 -2.74 -15.02
N VAL A 105 -23.81 -2.72 -13.88
CA VAL A 105 -23.80 -1.52 -13.02
C VAL A 105 -22.70 -0.57 -13.48
N GLN A 106 -23.07 0.50 -14.17
CA GLN A 106 -22.14 1.58 -14.50
C GLN A 106 -21.41 2.04 -13.24
N PRO A 107 -20.11 2.39 -13.32
CA PRO A 107 -19.35 2.80 -12.14
C PRO A 107 -20.07 3.94 -11.39
N TRP A 108 -19.96 3.98 -10.06
CA TRP A 108 -20.66 4.97 -9.22
C TRP A 108 -20.41 6.43 -9.62
N TYR A 109 -19.30 6.72 -10.30
CA TYR A 109 -18.93 8.04 -10.79
C TYR A 109 -19.48 8.38 -12.18
N HIS A 110 -20.17 7.46 -12.85
CA HIS A 110 -20.61 7.60 -14.24
C HIS A 110 -21.48 8.84 -14.44
N ASP A 111 -22.49 9.04 -13.61
CA ASP A 111 -23.41 10.17 -13.74
C ASP A 111 -22.77 11.52 -13.39
N ILE A 112 -21.79 11.52 -12.49
CA ILE A 112 -20.97 12.70 -12.18
C ILE A 112 -20.10 13.05 -13.40
N LYS A 113 -19.42 12.07 -13.98
CA LYS A 113 -18.60 12.24 -15.18
C LYS A 113 -19.43 12.72 -16.37
N ARG A 114 -20.65 12.20 -16.56
CA ARG A 114 -21.56 12.65 -17.61
C ARG A 114 -22.00 14.10 -17.36
N PHE A 115 -22.40 14.44 -16.13
CA PHE A 115 -22.78 15.81 -15.77
C PHE A 115 -21.64 16.81 -15.94
N LEU A 116 -20.39 16.44 -15.63
CA LEU A 116 -19.23 17.30 -15.86
C LEU A 116 -19.03 17.61 -17.35
N LYS A 117 -19.32 16.65 -18.24
CA LYS A 117 -19.15 16.78 -19.70
C LYS A 117 -20.30 17.51 -20.38
N THR A 118 -21.54 17.13 -20.09
CA THR A 118 -22.72 17.62 -20.83
C THR A 118 -23.53 18.65 -20.05
N LYS A 119 -23.26 18.83 -18.75
CA LYS A 119 -24.07 19.64 -17.81
C LYS A 119 -25.53 19.14 -17.67
N GLU A 120 -25.82 17.93 -18.13
CA GLU A 120 -27.14 17.31 -18.08
C GLU A 120 -27.21 16.20 -17.03
N HIS A 121 -28.37 16.07 -16.41
CA HIS A 121 -28.62 15.07 -15.36
C HIS A 121 -29.21 13.78 -15.97
N PRO A 122 -29.13 12.63 -15.27
CA PRO A 122 -29.83 11.42 -15.72
C PRO A 122 -31.33 11.66 -15.80
N GLU A 123 -31.95 11.14 -16.86
CA GLU A 123 -33.39 11.27 -17.10
C GLU A 123 -34.19 10.67 -15.95
N GLN A 124 -33.74 9.55 -15.41
CA GLN A 124 -34.36 8.84 -14.28
C GLN A 124 -33.95 9.39 -12.90
N ALA A 125 -33.08 10.39 -12.82
CA ALA A 125 -32.60 10.90 -11.53
C ALA A 125 -33.67 11.74 -10.82
N ASN A 126 -33.91 11.42 -9.55
CA ASN A 126 -34.78 12.22 -8.68
C ASN A 126 -34.10 13.54 -8.24
N GLY A 127 -34.85 14.44 -7.60
CA GLY A 127 -34.35 15.76 -7.20
C GLY A 127 -33.12 15.71 -6.28
N ASP A 128 -33.07 14.75 -5.36
CA ASP A 128 -31.97 14.61 -4.40
C ASP A 128 -30.72 14.00 -5.05
N GLN A 129 -30.89 13.07 -5.98
CA GLN A 129 -29.80 12.53 -6.82
C GLN A 129 -29.21 13.65 -7.68
N LYS A 130 -30.05 14.49 -8.31
CA LYS A 130 -29.59 15.64 -9.08
C LYS A 130 -28.83 16.67 -8.22
N ARG A 131 -29.28 16.91 -6.98
CA ARG A 131 -28.56 17.77 -6.02
C ARG A 131 -27.20 17.16 -5.65
N THR A 132 -27.16 15.85 -5.39
CA THR A 132 -25.95 15.13 -5.00
C THR A 132 -24.91 15.13 -6.11
N ILE A 133 -25.32 14.86 -7.36
CA ILE A 133 -24.43 14.91 -8.53
C ILE A 133 -23.80 16.29 -8.69
N ARG A 134 -24.59 17.38 -8.56
CA ARG A 134 -24.06 18.76 -8.61
C ARG A 134 -23.03 19.04 -7.52
N ARG A 135 -23.32 18.63 -6.28
CA ARG A 135 -22.41 18.82 -5.14
C ARG A 135 -21.09 18.06 -5.30
N LEU A 136 -21.14 16.84 -5.83
CA LEU A 136 -19.93 16.06 -6.08
C LEU A 136 -19.15 16.62 -7.28
N ALA A 137 -19.84 17.05 -8.33
CA ALA A 137 -19.22 17.67 -9.50
C ALA A 137 -18.53 19.02 -9.18
N SER A 138 -19.05 19.82 -8.23
CA SER A 138 -18.41 21.07 -7.83
C SER A 138 -17.08 20.87 -7.10
N GLY A 139 -16.76 19.67 -6.61
CA GLY A 139 -15.46 19.38 -5.99
C GLY A 139 -14.31 19.19 -6.98
N PHE A 140 -14.59 19.21 -8.29
CA PHE A 140 -13.59 19.04 -9.35
C PHE A 140 -13.21 20.35 -10.08
N PHE A 141 -13.75 21.49 -9.63
CA PHE A 141 -13.46 22.82 -10.17
C PHE A 141 -13.04 23.78 -9.06
#